data_AF-A0A373BH82-F1
#
_entry.id   AF-A0A373BH82-F1
#
_cell.length_a   1.000
_cell.length_b   1.000
_cell.length_c   1.000
_cell.angle_alpha   90.00
_cell.angle_beta   90.00
_cell.angle_gamma   90.00
#
_symmetry.space_group_name_H-M   'P 1'
#
loop_
_entity.id
_entity.type
_entity.pdbx_description
1 polymer ?
#
loop_
_entity_poly.entity_id
_entity_poly.type
_entity_poly.pdbx_seq_one_letter_code
_entity_poly.pdbx_strand_id
1 'polypeptide(L)' 'MTNEEFRADLYKAYIASGMRDPVLIQEYIEIAESFVFHQKKLTKEAYEDLVEKLSKISD' A
#
# COMPACT_ATOMS: atom_id res chain seq x y z
N MET A 1 15.76 -0.97 -9.83
CA MET A 1 15.02 -0.50 -8.66
C MET A 1 15.05 -1.60 -7.62
N THR A 2 15.63 -1.33 -6.47
CA THR A 2 15.58 -2.22 -5.30
C THR A 2 14.25 -2.05 -4.56
N ASN A 3 13.91 -2.98 -3.66
CA ASN A 3 12.72 -2.83 -2.80
C ASN A 3 12.80 -1.55 -1.96
N GLU A 4 13.99 -1.19 -1.46
CA GLU A 4 14.18 0.02 -0.65
C GLU A 4 13.97 1.29 -1.45
N GLU A 5 14.50 1.37 -2.68
CA GLU A 5 14.29 2.49 -3.60
C GLU A 5 12.80 2.67 -3.89
N PHE A 6 12.10 1.57 -4.20
CA PHE A 6 10.67 1.58 -4.47
C PHE A 6 9.84 2.08 -3.29
N ARG A 7 10.11 1.57 -2.08
CA ARG A 7 9.43 2.00 -0.85
C ARG A 7 9.66 3.49 -0.57
N ALA A 8 10.90 3.95 -0.73
CA ALA A 8 11.25 5.36 -0.50
C ALA A 8 10.53 6.30 -1.48
N ASP A 9 10.44 5.91 -2.74
CA ASP A 9 9.78 6.72 -3.77
C ASP A 9 8.27 6.79 -3.57
N LEU A 10 7.62 5.67 -3.25
CA LEU A 10 6.19 5.65 -2.91
C LEU A 10 5.89 6.44 -1.64
N TYR A 11 6.70 6.31 -0.60
CA TYR A 11 6.51 7.07 0.63
C TYR A 11 6.55 8.58 0.36
N LYS A 12 7.53 9.05 -0.41
CA LYS A 12 7.61 10.47 -0.83
C LYS A 12 6.39 10.88 -1.64
N ALA A 13 5.93 10.05 -2.56
CA ALA A 13 4.76 10.33 -3.38
C ALA A 13 3.47 10.46 -2.54
N TYR A 14 3.26 9.56 -1.58
CA TYR A 14 2.10 9.62 -0.71
C TYR A 14 2.11 10.86 0.20
N ILE A 15 3.25 11.19 0.80
CA ILE A 15 3.39 12.43 1.58
C ILE A 15 3.11 13.65 0.71
N ALA A 16 3.65 13.70 -0.51
CA ALA A 16 3.43 14.78 -1.46
C ALA A 16 1.95 14.90 -1.90
N SER A 17 1.20 13.79 -1.91
CA SER A 17 -0.24 13.77 -2.20
C SER A 17 -1.12 14.28 -1.06
N GLY A 18 -0.52 14.57 0.11
CA GLY A 18 -1.22 15.04 1.30
C GLY A 18 -1.69 13.91 2.23
N MET A 19 -1.31 12.65 1.96
CA MET A 19 -1.52 11.55 2.91
C MET A 19 -0.60 11.77 4.12
N ARG A 20 -1.17 11.73 5.33
CA ARG A 20 -0.43 12.00 6.58
C ARG A 20 -0.43 10.83 7.55
N ASP A 21 -1.27 9.82 7.31
CA ASP A 21 -1.32 8.63 8.15
C ASP A 21 -0.19 7.67 7.74
N PRO A 22 0.86 7.51 8.58
CA PRO A 22 1.99 6.66 8.24
C PRO A 22 1.62 5.18 8.18
N VAL A 23 0.60 4.73 8.91
CA VAL A 23 0.13 3.33 8.89
C VAL A 23 -0.49 3.05 7.53
N LEU A 24 -1.39 3.93 7.08
CA LEU A 24 -2.05 3.80 5.79
C LEU A 24 -1.06 3.88 4.62
N ILE A 25 -0.05 4.77 4.72
CA ILE A 25 1.03 4.85 3.72
C ILE A 25 1.78 3.52 3.62
N GLN A 26 2.12 2.92 4.76
CA GLN A 26 2.85 1.66 4.79
C GLN A 26 2.03 0.51 4.19
N GLU A 27 0.74 0.42 4.51
CA GLU A 27 -0.15 -0.60 3.95
C GLU A 27 -0.24 -0.48 2.42
N TYR A 28 -0.40 0.73 1.89
CA TYR A 28 -0.41 0.95 0.44
C TYR A 28 0.93 0.60 -0.23
N ILE A 29 2.06 0.87 0.44
CA ILE A 29 3.38 0.47 -0.04
C ILE A 29 3.50 -1.06 -0.12
N GLU A 30 3.07 -1.79 0.91
CA GLU A 30 3.11 -3.27 0.93
C GLU A 30 2.26 -3.89 -0.18
N ILE A 31 1.11 -3.28 -0.48
CA ILE A 31 0.24 -3.68 -1.59
C ILE A 31 0.94 -3.44 -2.93
N ALA A 32 1.52 -2.26 -3.13
CA ALA A 32 2.23 -1.91 -4.35
C ALA A 32 3.46 -2.81 -4.56
N GLU A 33 4.20 -3.15 -3.50
CA GLU A 33 5.35 -4.05 -3.54
C GLU A 33 4.92 -5.47 -3.92
N SER A 34 3.81 -5.95 -3.35
CA SER A 34 3.20 -7.24 -3.70
C SER A 34 2.85 -7.34 -5.19
N PHE A 35 2.37 -6.25 -5.78
CA PHE A 35 2.06 -6.18 -7.21
C PHE A 35 3.32 -6.16 -8.07
N VAL A 36 4.29 -5.28 -7.76
CA VAL A 36 5.47 -5.01 -8.60
C VAL A 36 6.51 -6.13 -8.52
N PHE A 37 6.81 -6.64 -7.32
CA PHE A 37 7.92 -7.57 -7.11
C PHE A 37 7.48 -9.02 -6.97
N HIS A 38 6.26 -9.26 -6.48
CA HIS A 38 5.76 -10.61 -6.24
C HIS A 38 4.76 -11.10 -7.30
N GLN A 39 4.46 -10.27 -8.31
CA GLN A 39 3.46 -10.55 -9.36
C GLN A 39 2.13 -11.07 -8.82
N LYS A 40 1.81 -10.76 -7.55
CA LYS A 40 0.52 -11.10 -6.98
C LYS A 40 -0.49 -10.22 -7.68
N LYS A 41 -1.31 -10.82 -8.53
CA LYS A 41 -2.49 -10.15 -9.05
C LYS A 41 -3.40 -9.90 -7.85
N LEU A 42 -3.68 -8.63 -7.54
CA LEU A 42 -4.82 -8.29 -6.71
C LEU A 42 -6.06 -8.83 -7.42
N THR A 43 -6.53 -9.97 -6.95
CA THR A 43 -7.85 -10.46 -7.32
C THR A 43 -8.88 -9.54 -6.68
N LYS A 44 -10.09 -9.53 -7.24
CA LYS A 44 -11.22 -8.79 -6.66
C LYS A 44 -11.42 -9.16 -5.17
N GLU A 45 -11.26 -10.44 -4.85
CA GLU A 45 -11.29 -10.95 -3.47
C GLU A 45 -10.22 -10.30 -2.58
N ALA A 46 -8.96 -10.20 -3.04
CA ALA A 46 -7.90 -9.58 -2.25
C ALA A 46 -8.13 -8.07 -2.01
N TYR A 47 -8.81 -7.39 -2.93
CA TYR A 47 -9.21 -5.99 -2.75
C TYR A 47 -10.37 -5.86 -1.75
N GLU A 48 -11.37 -6.72 -1.82
CA GLU A 48 -12.50 -6.74 -0.88
C GLU A 48 -12.03 -7.03 0.56
N ASP A 49 -11.12 -7.98 0.75
CA ASP A 49 -10.49 -8.29 2.04
C ASP A 49 -9.72 -7.10 2.64
N LEU A 50 -9.03 -6.33 1.78
CA LEU A 50 -8.31 -5.14 2.20
C LEU A 50 -9.27 -4.02 2.64
N VAL A 51 -10.31 -3.75 1.85
CA VAL A 51 -11.33 -2.74 2.19
C VAL A 51 -12.00 -3.09 3.52
N GLU A 52 -12.29 -4.37 3.74
CA GLU A 52 -12.84 -4.83 5.01
C GLU A 52 -11.86 -4.60 6.18
N LYS A 53 -10.57 -4.93 6.03
CA LYS A 53 -9.56 -4.65 7.07
C LYS A 53 -9.45 -3.17 7.39
N LEU A 54 -9.37 -2.31 6.38
CA LEU A 54 -9.25 -0.87 6.54
C LEU A 54 -10.48 -0.27 7.24
N SER A 55 -11.68 -0.78 6.94
CA SER A 55 -12.92 -0.32 7.62
C SER A 55 -12.91 -0.59 9.13
N LYS A 56 -12.21 -1.66 9.57
CA LYS A 56 -12.13 -2.06 10.99
C LYS A 56 -11.06 -1.29 11.79
N ILE A 57 -10.18 -0.55 11.12
CA ILE A 57 -9.15 0.27 11.77
C ILE A 57 -9.71 1.68 12.10
N SER A 58 -10.86 2.04 11.53
CA SER A 58 -11.51 3.36 11.69
C SER A 58 -12.53 3.43 12.84
N ASP A 59 -12.71 2.37 13.63
CA ASP A 59 -13.53 2.32 14.86
C ASP A 59 -12.66 2.36 16.12
#